data_AF-A0A926BKA0-F1
#
_entry.id   AF-A0A926BKA0-F1
#
_cell.length_a   1.000
_cell.length_b   1.000
_cell.length_c   1.000
_cell.angle_alpha   90.00
_cell.angle_beta   90.00
_cell.angle_gamma   90.00
#
_symmetry.space_group_name_H-M   'P 1'
#
loop_
_entity.id
_entity.type
_entity.pdbx_description
1 polymer ?
#
loop_
_entity_poly.entity_id
_entity_poly.type
_entity_poly.pdbx_seq_one_letter_code
_entity_poly.pdbx_strand_id
1 'polypeptide(L)'
;MDKKTLTAVMRDPVSRREFLSAAGMTTALLLAGQVAAQAQANNSAKLPSDPFTLGVASGDPLPGGVVLWTRLAPNPLNGGWDSTRSRSVRYQVALDPNFRRIVQQGAALALPQENHSVHVELRGLQPASVYFYRFIVDNYTSRVGRTKTAPATGAPTDTVKFAFCSCSDYQNGFFGAYRAMANEDLDFWIHLGDYIYEYDAKNSRAGYNPATDALNTRQHSKTDAQATPTSTGLDQLTTLTDYRNRHAQYKLDPDLQLLHASSAMICVWDDHEVENNYATDIDDAETPFTPADQFLLQRAAAYQAYYENMPMRRGYVITESNGTPRWRDAQLYRNLQFGNLLSLNMLDTRQYRTDQVVPAPIPNIGDFSAALPAGGNPTGTLLGQTQ
;
A
#
# COMPACT_ATOMS: atom_id res chain seq x y z
N MET A 1 -64.98 1.54 43.56
CA MET A 1 -64.31 0.42 44.27
C MET A 1 -63.91 -0.58 43.19
N ASP A 2 -62.72 -0.56 42.58
CA ASP A 2 -61.31 -0.51 43.03
C ASP A 2 -60.78 -1.81 43.69
N LYS A 3 -59.53 -2.18 43.28
CA LYS A 3 -58.57 -3.25 43.68
C LYS A 3 -58.43 -4.47 42.74
N LYS A 4 -57.40 -4.55 41.87
CA LYS A 4 -55.94 -4.82 42.05
C LYS A 4 -55.58 -6.26 41.55
N THR A 5 -54.92 -6.42 40.39
CA THR A 5 -53.45 -6.52 40.13
C THR A 5 -52.81 -7.86 40.50
N LEU A 6 -52.28 -8.59 39.51
CA LEU A 6 -50.97 -9.25 39.59
C LEU A 6 -50.38 -9.51 38.19
N THR A 7 -49.21 -8.93 38.02
CA THR A 7 -48.35 -8.84 36.84
C THR A 7 -47.63 -10.16 36.55
N ALA A 8 -47.48 -10.54 35.29
CA ALA A 8 -46.37 -11.35 34.84
C ALA A 8 -45.83 -10.76 33.53
N VAL A 9 -44.60 -10.24 33.64
CA VAL A 9 -43.81 -9.59 32.61
C VAL A 9 -43.52 -10.56 31.47
N MET A 10 -44.01 -10.27 30.27
CA MET A 10 -43.47 -10.85 29.04
C MET A 10 -42.03 -10.37 28.88
N ARG A 11 -41.07 -11.29 28.96
CA ARG A 11 -39.73 -11.07 28.43
C ARG A 11 -39.84 -11.09 26.91
N ASP A 12 -39.60 -9.96 26.26
CA ASP A 12 -39.40 -9.94 24.82
C ASP A 12 -38.18 -10.82 24.47
N PRO A 13 -38.29 -11.72 23.48
CA PRO A 13 -37.15 -12.50 23.03
C PRO A 13 -36.16 -11.57 22.33
N VAL A 14 -34.95 -11.49 22.88
CA VAL A 14 -33.81 -10.78 22.27
C VAL A 14 -33.69 -11.22 20.81
N SER A 15 -33.72 -10.25 19.89
CA SER A 15 -33.69 -10.56 18.46
C SER A 15 -32.32 -11.18 18.09
N ARG A 16 -32.29 -12.08 17.11
CA ARG A 16 -31.01 -12.67 16.60
C ARG A 16 -29.97 -11.60 16.24
N ARG A 17 -30.42 -10.42 15.80
CA ARG A 17 -29.57 -9.28 15.43
C ARG A 17 -28.93 -8.61 16.65
N GLU A 18 -29.65 -8.46 17.74
CA GLU A 18 -29.11 -7.94 19.01
C GLU A 18 -28.17 -8.93 19.67
N PHE A 19 -28.49 -10.23 19.63
CA PHE A 19 -27.61 -11.28 20.12
C PHE A 19 -26.30 -11.34 19.34
N LEU A 20 -26.34 -11.29 18.00
CA LEU A 20 -25.13 -11.28 17.17
C LEU A 20 -24.31 -9.99 17.35
N SER A 21 -24.97 -8.84 17.56
CA SER A 21 -24.27 -7.58 17.83
C SER A 21 -23.60 -7.58 19.20
N ALA A 22 -24.27 -8.13 20.22
CA ALA A 22 -23.72 -8.27 21.58
C ALA A 22 -22.61 -9.33 21.67
N ALA A 23 -22.77 -10.46 20.96
CA ALA A 23 -21.76 -11.51 20.84
C ALA A 23 -20.53 -11.02 20.05
N GLY A 24 -20.73 -10.22 19.00
CA GLY A 24 -19.65 -9.58 18.24
C GLY A 24 -18.88 -8.54 19.06
N MET A 25 -19.57 -7.74 19.88
CA MET A 25 -18.91 -6.77 20.77
C MET A 25 -18.13 -7.44 21.90
N THR A 26 -18.66 -8.50 22.51
CA THR A 26 -17.98 -9.22 23.61
C THR A 26 -16.77 -10.03 23.12
N THR A 27 -16.86 -10.65 21.94
CA THR A 27 -15.70 -11.32 21.31
C THR A 27 -14.63 -10.32 20.86
N ALA A 28 -15.01 -9.16 20.31
CA ALA A 28 -14.07 -8.08 19.98
C ALA A 28 -13.37 -7.50 21.22
N LEU A 29 -14.08 -7.34 22.34
CA LEU A 29 -13.50 -6.89 23.62
C LEU A 29 -12.56 -7.94 24.24
N LEU A 30 -12.88 -9.23 24.13
CA LEU A 30 -12.02 -10.33 24.61
C LEU A 30 -10.75 -10.47 23.76
N LEU A 31 -10.88 -10.37 22.44
CA LEU A 31 -9.74 -10.31 21.51
C LEU A 31 -8.88 -9.07 21.75
N ALA A 32 -9.49 -7.88 21.92
CA ALA A 32 -8.77 -6.66 22.27
C ALA A 32 -8.05 -6.77 23.62
N GLY A 33 -8.66 -7.43 24.61
CA GLY A 33 -8.07 -7.69 25.92
C GLY A 33 -6.90 -8.67 25.89
N GLN A 34 -6.98 -9.74 25.10
CA GLN A 34 -5.90 -10.71 24.92
C GLN A 34 -4.74 -10.14 24.09
N VAL A 35 -5.02 -9.35 23.05
CA VAL A 35 -4.01 -8.62 22.28
C VAL A 35 -3.32 -7.56 23.15
N ALA A 36 -4.05 -6.87 24.02
CA ALA A 36 -3.48 -5.93 24.99
C ALA A 36 -2.58 -6.63 26.03
N ALA A 37 -2.99 -7.81 26.54
CA ALA A 37 -2.21 -8.60 27.49
C ALA A 37 -0.93 -9.20 26.88
N GLN A 38 -0.98 -9.67 25.62
CA GLN A 38 0.22 -10.10 24.88
C GLN A 38 1.13 -8.91 24.50
N ALA A 39 0.57 -7.74 24.21
CA ALA A 39 1.34 -6.52 23.95
C ALA A 39 2.09 -6.03 25.20
N GLN A 40 1.58 -6.28 26.40
CA GLN A 40 2.22 -5.90 27.66
C GLN A 40 3.43 -6.80 28.02
N ALA A 41 3.45 -8.05 27.56
CA ALA A 41 4.52 -9.01 27.86
C ALA A 41 5.80 -8.84 27.02
N ASN A 42 5.74 -8.14 25.87
CA ASN A 42 6.88 -7.95 24.95
C ASN A 42 7.53 -6.55 24.99
N ASN A 43 7.27 -5.77 26.04
CA ASN A 43 7.59 -4.33 26.10
C ASN A 43 9.01 -3.96 26.60
N SER A 44 9.95 -4.90 26.70
CA SER A 44 11.21 -4.64 27.43
C SER A 44 12.29 -3.87 26.64
N ALA A 45 12.27 -3.85 25.30
CA ALA A 45 13.20 -3.02 24.52
C ALA A 45 12.49 -1.78 23.97
N LYS A 46 13.02 -0.61 24.33
CA LYS A 46 12.68 0.65 23.67
C LYS A 46 13.21 0.65 22.25
N LEU A 47 12.56 1.43 21.38
CA LEU A 47 13.08 1.72 20.06
C LEU A 47 14.42 2.48 20.19
N PRO A 48 15.42 2.20 19.33
CA PRO A 48 16.75 2.79 19.43
C PRO A 48 16.81 4.27 18.98
N SER A 49 15.89 4.68 18.10
CA SER A 49 15.77 6.04 17.56
C SER A 49 14.34 6.26 17.05
N ASP A 50 14.06 7.45 16.46
CA ASP A 50 12.76 7.74 15.86
C ASP A 50 12.42 6.68 14.80
N PRO A 51 11.32 5.92 14.97
CA PRO A 51 10.95 4.87 14.05
C PRO A 51 10.20 5.38 12.81
N PHE A 52 9.66 6.61 12.83
CA PHE A 52 8.77 7.13 11.78
C PHE A 52 9.56 7.73 10.61
N THR A 53 10.68 7.10 10.25
CA THR A 53 11.63 7.57 9.23
C THR A 53 11.04 7.58 7.82
N LEU A 54 10.05 6.73 7.55
CA LEU A 54 9.34 6.60 6.27
C LEU A 54 8.04 7.42 6.22
N GLY A 55 7.81 8.24 7.24
CA GLY A 55 6.63 9.10 7.34
C GLY A 55 5.33 8.36 7.64
N VAL A 56 4.24 8.93 7.16
CA VAL A 56 2.87 8.43 7.33
C VAL A 56 2.13 8.58 6.01
N ALA A 57 1.11 7.76 5.79
CA ALA A 57 0.24 7.86 4.63
C ALA A 57 -1.21 7.53 5.02
N SER A 58 -2.15 7.95 4.18
CA SER A 58 -3.52 7.46 4.22
C SER A 58 -3.97 7.06 2.83
N GLY A 59 -5.01 6.22 2.73
CA GLY A 59 -5.43 5.71 1.44
C GLY A 59 -6.79 5.01 1.45
N ASP A 60 -7.20 4.59 0.25
CA ASP A 60 -8.50 3.99 -0.06
C ASP A 60 -9.68 4.68 0.65
N PRO A 61 -9.90 5.98 0.38
CA PRO A 61 -10.96 6.72 1.04
C PRO A 61 -12.34 6.16 0.66
N LEU A 62 -13.13 5.86 1.69
CA LEU A 62 -14.53 5.48 1.62
C LEU A 62 -15.37 6.55 2.33
N PRO A 63 -16.71 6.55 2.14
CA PRO A 63 -17.58 7.50 2.83
C PRO A 63 -17.42 7.50 4.35
N GLY A 64 -17.32 6.31 4.94
CA GLY A 64 -17.25 6.15 6.38
C GLY A 64 -15.84 6.01 6.95
N GLY A 65 -14.78 6.15 6.15
CA GLY A 65 -13.44 5.80 6.64
C GLY A 65 -12.31 5.84 5.61
N VAL A 66 -11.09 5.66 6.09
CA VAL A 66 -9.84 5.65 5.32
C VAL A 66 -8.90 4.61 5.94
N VAL A 67 -7.88 4.19 5.20
CA VAL A 67 -6.73 3.48 5.77
C VAL A 67 -5.72 4.50 6.26
N LEU A 68 -5.16 4.32 7.46
CA LEU A 68 -3.96 5.02 7.90
C LEU A 68 -2.78 4.05 7.86
N TRP A 69 -1.61 4.56 7.49
CA TRP A 69 -0.40 3.78 7.33
C TRP A 69 0.82 4.46 7.96
N THR A 70 1.69 3.66 8.56
CA THR A 70 3.09 4.01 8.84
C THR A 70 3.91 2.71 8.96
N ARG A 71 5.23 2.81 9.11
CA ARG A 71 6.10 1.67 9.37
C ARG A 71 7.15 2.04 10.40
N LEU A 72 7.40 1.16 11.38
CA LEU A 72 8.46 1.37 12.37
C LEU A 72 9.80 0.92 11.76
N ALA A 73 10.62 1.87 11.34
CA ALA A 73 11.88 1.59 10.67
C ALA A 73 13.01 2.54 11.13
N PRO A 74 13.55 2.37 12.35
CA PRO A 74 14.71 3.12 12.84
C PRO A 74 15.95 2.98 11.93
N ASN A 75 16.11 1.84 11.26
CA ASN A 75 17.17 1.58 10.28
C ASN A 75 16.58 1.10 8.94
N PRO A 76 15.96 2.02 8.16
CA PRO A 76 15.03 1.66 7.10
C PRO A 76 15.66 0.95 5.90
N LEU A 77 16.95 1.21 5.61
CA LEU A 77 17.68 0.59 4.50
C LEU A 77 18.34 -0.75 4.85
N ASN A 78 18.26 -1.18 6.11
CA ASN A 78 18.87 -2.41 6.59
C ASN A 78 17.83 -3.28 7.32
N GLY A 79 16.68 -3.49 6.69
CA GLY A 79 15.63 -4.36 7.24
C GLY A 79 14.75 -3.76 8.33
N GLY A 80 14.90 -2.48 8.68
CA GLY A 80 13.96 -1.76 9.57
C GLY A 80 14.39 -1.76 11.04
N TRP A 81 13.79 -2.62 11.87
CA TRP A 81 14.00 -2.57 13.34
C TRP A 81 14.39 -3.92 13.96
N ASP A 82 13.49 -4.89 13.92
CA ASP A 82 13.57 -6.14 14.67
C ASP A 82 12.96 -7.25 13.81
N SER A 83 13.29 -8.52 14.08
CA SER A 83 12.78 -9.67 13.32
C SER A 83 11.87 -10.58 14.12
N THR A 84 11.63 -10.28 15.41
CA THR A 84 11.02 -11.22 16.37
C THR A 84 9.90 -10.62 17.19
N ARG A 85 9.95 -9.34 17.51
CA ARG A 85 9.07 -8.67 18.47
C ARG A 85 8.03 -7.84 17.75
N SER A 86 6.78 -7.95 18.20
CA SER A 86 5.72 -7.04 17.80
C SER A 86 5.73 -5.77 18.66
N ARG A 87 5.16 -4.67 18.16
CA ARG A 87 5.05 -3.41 18.90
C ARG A 87 3.66 -2.79 18.76
N SER A 88 3.05 -2.44 19.89
CA SER A 88 1.80 -1.69 19.88
C SER A 88 2.07 -0.22 19.53
N VAL A 89 1.40 0.28 18.50
CA VAL A 89 1.49 1.66 18.02
C VAL A 89 0.12 2.31 18.20
N ARG A 90 0.07 3.39 18.99
CA ARG A 90 -1.16 4.16 19.16
C ARG A 90 -1.39 5.05 17.94
N TYR A 91 -2.65 5.30 17.61
CA TYR A 91 -3.04 6.29 16.60
C TYR A 91 -4.10 7.23 17.16
N GLN A 92 -4.13 8.44 16.62
CA GLN A 92 -5.17 9.44 16.91
C GLN A 92 -5.66 10.06 15.62
N VAL A 93 -6.95 10.39 15.59
CA VAL A 93 -7.66 11.05 14.48
C VAL A 93 -8.41 12.24 15.06
N ALA A 94 -8.26 13.42 14.46
CA ALA A 94 -8.78 14.67 14.96
C ALA A 94 -9.39 15.54 13.86
N LEU A 95 -10.21 16.52 14.27
CA LEU A 95 -10.81 17.54 13.41
C LEU A 95 -9.91 18.78 13.23
N ASP A 96 -8.72 18.78 13.83
CA ASP A 96 -7.77 19.88 13.76
C ASP A 96 -6.34 19.35 13.86
N PRO A 97 -5.36 20.02 13.23
CA PRO A 97 -3.98 19.53 13.16
C PRO A 97 -3.24 19.57 14.50
N ASN A 98 -3.77 20.28 15.49
CA ASN A 98 -3.21 20.36 16.85
C ASN A 98 -3.79 19.30 17.80
N PHE A 99 -4.66 18.41 17.31
CA PHE A 99 -5.29 17.33 18.07
C PHE A 99 -6.05 17.82 19.31
N ARG A 100 -6.68 19.01 19.24
CA ARG A 100 -7.54 19.52 20.32
C ARG A 100 -8.90 18.81 20.35
N ARG A 101 -9.38 18.34 19.19
CA ARG A 101 -10.65 17.63 19.02
C ARG A 101 -10.42 16.25 18.40
N ILE A 102 -10.03 15.30 19.25
CA ILE A 102 -9.86 13.89 18.86
C ILE A 102 -11.24 13.26 18.70
N VAL A 103 -11.49 12.63 17.55
CA VAL A 103 -12.75 11.93 17.22
C VAL A 103 -12.60 10.41 17.25
N GLN A 104 -11.38 9.90 17.08
CA GLN A 104 -11.08 8.48 17.17
C GLN A 104 -9.64 8.29 17.61
N GLN A 105 -9.38 7.25 18.40
CA GLN A 105 -8.03 6.82 18.76
C GLN A 105 -8.04 5.34 19.10
N GLY A 106 -6.88 4.71 19.02
CA GLY A 106 -6.73 3.29 19.33
C GLY A 106 -5.28 2.87 19.28
N ALA A 107 -5.06 1.57 19.15
CA ALA A 107 -3.74 1.00 18.92
C ALA A 107 -3.81 -0.11 17.87
N ALA A 108 -2.74 -0.26 17.11
CA ALA A 108 -2.53 -1.34 16.16
C ALA A 108 -1.20 -2.02 16.45
N LEU A 109 -1.08 -3.29 16.07
CA LEU A 109 0.11 -4.08 16.31
C LEU A 109 1.00 -4.06 15.07
N ALA A 110 2.20 -3.53 15.20
CA ALA A 110 3.25 -3.63 14.19
C ALA A 110 3.93 -5.00 14.33
N LEU A 111 3.74 -5.88 13.35
CA LEU A 111 4.24 -7.26 13.37
C LEU A 111 5.58 -7.38 12.60
N PRO A 112 6.56 -8.17 13.07
CA PRO A 112 7.80 -8.39 12.33
C PRO A 112 7.60 -9.12 11.00
N GLN A 113 6.57 -9.97 10.89
CA GLN A 113 6.22 -10.67 9.65
C GLN A 113 5.85 -9.71 8.52
N GLU A 114 5.28 -8.57 8.87
CA GLU A 114 4.90 -7.48 7.96
C GLU A 114 5.82 -6.27 8.17
N ASN A 115 7.06 -6.51 8.60
CA ASN A 115 8.12 -5.51 8.65
C ASN A 115 7.78 -4.26 9.46
N HIS A 116 6.98 -4.48 10.51
CA HIS A 116 6.43 -3.45 11.38
C HIS A 116 5.65 -2.35 10.65
N SER A 117 5.06 -2.65 9.50
CA SER A 117 4.02 -1.81 8.91
C SER A 117 2.78 -1.82 9.81
N VAL A 118 2.08 -0.69 9.84
CA VAL A 118 0.86 -0.49 10.61
C VAL A 118 -0.21 -0.03 9.65
N HIS A 119 -1.28 -0.81 9.52
CA HIS A 119 -2.47 -0.45 8.74
C HIS A 119 -3.67 -0.34 9.68
N VAL A 120 -4.29 0.84 9.73
CA VAL A 120 -5.49 1.10 10.53
C VAL A 120 -6.65 1.41 9.60
N GLU A 121 -7.62 0.50 9.50
CA GLU A 121 -8.84 0.73 8.74
C GLU A 121 -9.88 1.46 9.60
N LEU A 122 -9.95 2.78 9.45
CA LEU A 122 -10.95 3.59 10.14
C LEU A 122 -12.35 3.36 9.56
N ARG A 123 -13.35 3.42 10.43
CA ARG A 123 -14.77 3.31 10.13
C ARG A 123 -15.55 4.26 11.03
N GLY A 124 -16.76 4.63 10.62
CA GLY A 124 -17.66 5.51 11.39
C GLY A 124 -17.29 6.99 11.34
N LEU A 125 -16.41 7.40 10.41
CA LEU A 125 -16.14 8.81 10.13
C LEU A 125 -17.28 9.43 9.32
N GLN A 126 -17.38 10.75 9.36
CA GLN A 126 -18.33 11.48 8.53
C GLN A 126 -17.85 11.49 7.07
N PRO A 127 -18.74 11.34 6.08
CA PRO A 127 -18.41 11.49 4.67
C PRO A 127 -17.92 12.90 4.32
N ALA A 128 -17.19 13.01 3.21
CA ALA A 128 -16.69 14.28 2.64
C ALA A 128 -15.96 15.19 3.65
N SER A 129 -15.33 14.61 4.67
CA SER A 129 -14.79 15.35 5.82
C SER A 129 -13.28 15.21 5.91
N VAL A 130 -12.61 16.32 6.23
CA VAL A 130 -11.15 16.36 6.45
C VAL A 130 -10.84 15.97 7.89
N TYR A 131 -9.84 15.12 8.04
CA TYR A 131 -9.30 14.68 9.32
C TYR A 131 -7.77 14.81 9.33
N PHE A 132 -7.22 14.95 10.54
CA PHE A 132 -5.79 14.90 10.80
C PHE A 132 -5.48 13.66 11.63
N TYR A 133 -4.35 13.01 11.37
CA TYR A 133 -3.96 11.79 12.07
C TYR A 133 -2.48 11.77 12.42
N ARG A 134 -2.14 11.01 13.46
CA ARG A 134 -0.75 10.75 13.87
C ARG A 134 -0.64 9.40 14.56
N PHE A 135 0.58 8.85 14.53
CA PHE A 135 0.97 7.65 15.26
C PHE A 135 1.89 7.99 16.42
N ILE A 136 1.81 7.20 17.49
CA ILE A 136 2.58 7.41 18.71
C ILE A 136 3.05 6.05 19.23
N VAL A 137 4.35 5.92 19.43
CA VAL A 137 4.98 4.74 20.04
C VAL A 137 6.10 5.21 20.94
N ASP A 138 6.17 4.66 22.15
CA ASP A 138 7.09 5.14 23.20
C ASP A 138 6.97 6.66 23.40
N ASN A 139 8.09 7.37 23.27
CA ASN A 139 8.20 8.82 23.30
C ASN A 139 8.19 9.47 21.91
N TYR A 140 8.05 8.69 20.84
CA TYR A 140 8.04 9.19 19.46
C TYR A 140 6.61 9.45 19.00
N THR A 141 6.43 10.58 18.30
CA THR A 141 5.18 10.93 17.62
C THR A 141 5.51 11.17 16.17
N SER A 142 4.77 10.54 15.26
CA SER A 142 4.96 10.74 13.83
C SER A 142 4.66 12.18 13.42
N ARG A 143 5.05 12.56 12.20
CA ARG A 143 4.45 13.73 11.55
C ARG A 143 2.93 13.61 11.49
N VAL A 144 2.25 14.75 11.42
CA VAL A 144 0.79 14.82 11.23
C VAL A 144 0.47 14.60 9.76
N GLY A 145 -0.44 13.67 9.49
CA GLY A 145 -1.04 13.51 8.16
C GLY A 145 -2.43 14.15 8.10
N ARG A 146 -2.85 14.53 6.90
CA ARG A 146 -4.18 15.00 6.52
C ARG A 146 -4.81 13.96 5.60
N THR A 147 -6.11 13.72 5.77
CA THR A 147 -6.89 12.82 4.92
C THR A 147 -8.31 13.33 4.75
N LYS A 148 -9.00 12.92 3.70
CA LYS A 148 -10.42 13.23 3.48
C LYS A 148 -11.19 11.95 3.18
N THR A 149 -12.34 11.75 3.82
CA THR A 149 -13.27 10.66 3.48
C THR A 149 -13.99 10.97 2.17
N ALA A 150 -14.36 9.94 1.42
CA ALA A 150 -15.14 10.13 0.19
C ALA A 150 -16.54 10.71 0.51
N PRO A 151 -17.21 11.39 -0.44
CA PRO A 151 -18.64 11.68 -0.31
C PRO A 151 -19.46 10.39 -0.25
N ALA A 152 -20.60 10.42 0.45
CA ALA A 152 -21.49 9.25 0.53
C ALA A 152 -21.95 8.80 -0.85
N THR A 153 -22.00 7.50 -1.09
CA THR A 153 -22.44 6.92 -2.37
C THR A 153 -23.79 7.48 -2.80
N GLY A 154 -23.87 8.02 -4.03
CA GLY A 154 -25.08 8.64 -4.57
C GLY A 154 -25.42 10.03 -4.03
N ALA A 155 -24.66 10.56 -3.06
CA ALA A 155 -24.87 11.92 -2.58
C ALA A 155 -24.52 12.95 -3.66
N PRO A 156 -25.30 14.05 -3.79
CA PRO A 156 -24.96 15.15 -4.67
C PRO A 156 -23.53 15.64 -4.39
N THR A 157 -22.67 15.60 -5.39
CA THR A 157 -21.27 16.02 -5.31
C THR A 157 -20.95 16.92 -6.48
N ASP A 158 -20.64 18.19 -6.22
CA ASP A 158 -20.41 19.18 -7.28
C ASP A 158 -18.98 19.13 -7.81
N THR A 159 -18.01 18.75 -6.96
CA THR A 159 -16.59 18.75 -7.30
C THR A 159 -15.85 17.57 -6.68
N VAL A 160 -14.88 17.04 -7.43
CA VAL A 160 -13.85 16.12 -6.95
C VAL A 160 -12.52 16.59 -7.55
N LYS A 161 -11.52 16.83 -6.70
CA LYS A 161 -10.18 17.28 -7.11
C LYS A 161 -9.16 16.19 -6.81
N PHE A 162 -8.47 15.70 -7.84
CA PHE A 162 -7.41 14.72 -7.66
C PHE A 162 -6.27 14.97 -8.65
N ALA A 163 -5.10 14.44 -8.32
CA ALA A 163 -3.95 14.36 -9.22
C ALA A 163 -3.55 12.89 -9.40
N PHE A 164 -2.89 12.56 -10.50
CA PHE A 164 -2.32 11.23 -10.73
C PHE A 164 -0.86 11.32 -11.18
N CYS A 165 -0.10 10.26 -10.93
CA CYS A 165 1.31 10.15 -11.28
C CYS A 165 1.71 8.67 -11.44
N SER A 166 2.86 8.43 -12.07
CA SER A 166 3.50 7.12 -12.23
C SER A 166 5.00 7.33 -12.49
N CYS A 167 5.74 6.23 -12.65
CA CYS A 167 7.10 6.21 -13.20
C CYS A 167 8.08 7.10 -12.44
N SER A 168 8.28 6.75 -11.17
CA SER A 168 9.02 7.56 -10.21
C SER A 168 10.46 7.12 -10.00
N ASP A 169 11.16 6.64 -11.04
CA ASP A 169 12.54 6.14 -10.94
C ASP A 169 13.42 7.10 -10.14
N TYR A 170 13.86 6.64 -8.96
CA TYR A 170 14.60 7.43 -7.99
C TYR A 170 15.91 7.97 -8.58
N GLN A 171 16.45 7.24 -9.55
CA GLN A 171 17.72 7.54 -10.22
C GLN A 171 17.55 8.60 -11.32
N ASN A 172 16.33 8.84 -11.82
CA ASN A 172 16.11 9.77 -12.94
C ASN A 172 15.90 11.23 -12.51
N GLY A 173 15.99 11.54 -11.22
CA GLY A 173 15.96 12.92 -10.72
C GLY A 173 15.22 13.03 -9.40
N PHE A 174 15.19 14.24 -8.82
CA PHE A 174 14.52 14.52 -7.54
C PHE A 174 13.00 14.65 -7.70
N PHE A 175 12.27 14.33 -6.64
CA PHE A 175 10.82 14.27 -6.64
C PHE A 175 10.10 15.63 -6.46
N GLY A 176 10.57 16.67 -7.16
CA GLY A 176 9.97 18.00 -7.11
C GLY A 176 8.50 18.03 -7.57
N ALA A 177 8.07 17.08 -8.41
CA ALA A 177 6.67 16.93 -8.81
C ALA A 177 5.78 16.51 -7.62
N TYR A 178 6.25 15.64 -6.73
CA TYR A 178 5.50 15.28 -5.52
C TYR A 178 5.34 16.48 -4.58
N ARG A 179 6.36 17.34 -4.46
CA ARG A 179 6.23 18.61 -3.73
C ARG A 179 5.18 19.53 -4.33
N ALA A 180 5.13 19.65 -5.66
CA ALA A 180 4.12 20.46 -6.33
C ALA A 180 2.71 19.93 -6.04
N MET A 181 2.49 18.62 -6.24
CA MET A 181 1.21 17.96 -5.92
C MET A 181 0.82 18.12 -4.46
N ALA A 182 1.77 18.06 -3.53
CA ALA A 182 1.48 18.15 -2.10
C ALA A 182 0.99 19.55 -1.66
N ASN A 183 1.24 20.58 -2.47
CA ASN A 183 0.76 21.95 -2.24
C ASN A 183 -0.62 22.23 -2.87
N GLU A 184 -1.20 21.27 -3.60
CA GLU A 184 -2.54 21.37 -4.15
C GLU A 184 -3.62 20.98 -3.12
N ASP A 185 -4.81 21.58 -3.23
CA ASP A 185 -5.99 21.21 -2.44
C ASP A 185 -6.68 19.97 -3.05
N LEU A 186 -6.07 18.81 -2.84
CA LEU A 186 -6.57 17.52 -3.34
C LEU A 186 -7.50 16.83 -2.33
N ASP A 187 -8.54 16.20 -2.86
CA ASP A 187 -9.37 15.23 -2.13
C ASP A 187 -8.62 13.92 -1.94
N PHE A 188 -7.91 13.48 -2.97
CA PHE A 188 -7.02 12.31 -3.01
C PHE A 188 -6.03 12.43 -4.18
N TRP A 189 -5.04 11.55 -4.24
CA TRP A 189 -4.14 11.41 -5.38
C TRP A 189 -4.00 9.93 -5.78
N ILE A 190 -3.63 9.69 -7.03
CA ILE A 190 -3.53 8.36 -7.62
C ILE A 190 -2.07 8.07 -8.01
N HIS A 191 -1.58 6.88 -7.69
CA HIS A 191 -0.34 6.35 -8.29
C HIS A 191 -0.70 5.17 -9.19
N LEU A 192 -0.27 5.24 -10.45
CA LEU A 192 -0.67 4.32 -11.53
C LEU A 192 0.40 3.27 -11.86
N GLY A 193 1.31 2.99 -10.93
CA GLY A 193 2.41 2.04 -11.09
C GLY A 193 3.78 2.68 -11.21
N ASP A 194 4.82 1.85 -11.15
CA ASP A 194 6.22 2.24 -11.11
C ASP A 194 6.55 3.19 -9.94
N TYR A 195 6.00 2.86 -8.77
CA TYR A 195 6.30 3.51 -7.50
C TYR A 195 7.73 3.23 -7.05
N ILE A 196 8.24 2.05 -7.38
CA ILE A 196 9.66 1.70 -7.30
C ILE A 196 10.11 1.19 -8.66
N TYR A 197 11.42 1.12 -8.84
CA TYR A 197 12.08 0.36 -9.90
C TYR A 197 12.99 -0.67 -9.26
N GLU A 198 13.15 -1.82 -9.89
CA GLU A 198 13.85 -3.00 -9.40
C GLU A 198 15.35 -3.02 -9.76
N TYR A 199 15.76 -2.24 -10.75
CA TYR A 199 17.16 -2.19 -11.20
C TYR A 199 18.15 -1.74 -10.13
N ASP A 200 19.36 -2.27 -10.16
CA ASP A 200 20.49 -1.72 -9.41
C ASP A 200 21.18 -0.54 -10.13
N ALA A 201 22.09 0.13 -9.40
CA ALA A 201 22.74 1.38 -9.81
C ALA A 201 23.47 1.36 -11.17
N LYS A 202 23.86 0.18 -11.67
CA LYS A 202 24.56 0.05 -12.96
C LYS A 202 23.62 -0.11 -14.16
N ASN A 203 22.36 -0.43 -13.89
CA ASN A 203 21.37 -0.83 -14.88
C ASN A 203 20.25 0.19 -15.01
N SER A 204 20.41 1.36 -14.38
CA SER A 204 19.50 2.48 -14.54
C SER A 204 19.51 2.91 -16.00
N ARG A 205 18.41 2.66 -16.73
CA ARG A 205 18.07 3.17 -18.07
C ARG A 205 18.74 2.49 -19.28
N ALA A 206 17.89 2.02 -20.21
CA ALA A 206 18.29 1.74 -21.59
C ALA A 206 18.88 3.02 -22.23
N GLY A 207 20.19 3.01 -22.49
CA GLY A 207 20.93 4.15 -23.05
C GLY A 207 21.67 5.03 -22.03
N TYR A 208 21.77 4.62 -20.77
CA TYR A 208 22.59 5.29 -19.76
C TYR A 208 24.08 5.00 -19.94
N ASN A 209 24.88 6.05 -19.78
CA ASN A 209 26.31 5.94 -19.63
C ASN A 209 26.74 6.74 -18.37
N PRO A 210 27.18 6.05 -17.29
CA PRO A 210 27.60 6.71 -16.06
C PRO A 210 28.79 7.68 -16.25
N ALA A 211 29.51 7.57 -17.37
CA ALA A 211 30.61 8.47 -17.70
C ALA A 211 30.15 9.81 -18.34
N THR A 212 28.90 9.93 -18.79
CA THR A 212 28.44 11.13 -19.53
C THR A 212 27.18 11.77 -18.98
N ASP A 213 26.41 11.11 -18.12
CA ASP A 213 25.17 11.67 -17.55
C ASP A 213 25.43 12.34 -16.18
N ALA A 214 25.90 13.58 -16.23
CA ALA A 214 26.25 14.40 -15.06
C ALA A 214 25.03 14.84 -14.22
N LEU A 215 23.81 14.50 -14.61
CA LEU A 215 22.57 14.90 -13.93
C LEU A 215 22.10 13.88 -12.89
N ASN A 216 22.66 12.68 -12.87
CA ASN A 216 22.24 11.65 -11.92
C ASN A 216 23.05 11.70 -10.61
N THR A 217 22.48 12.37 -9.60
CA THR A 217 23.05 12.44 -8.23
C THR A 217 22.48 11.39 -7.28
N ARG A 218 21.55 10.51 -7.71
CA ARG A 218 20.86 9.54 -6.85
C ARG A 218 20.97 8.13 -7.44
N GLN A 219 21.38 7.16 -6.63
CA GLN A 219 21.53 5.77 -7.08
C GLN A 219 20.68 4.85 -6.23
N HIS A 220 20.15 3.79 -6.82
CA HIS A 220 19.60 2.70 -6.03
C HIS A 220 20.71 2.11 -5.15
N SER A 221 20.38 1.91 -3.88
CA SER A 221 21.28 1.20 -2.98
C SER A 221 21.39 -0.23 -3.48
N LYS A 222 22.61 -0.75 -3.61
CA LYS A 222 22.79 -2.17 -3.93
C LYS A 222 22.11 -3.00 -2.85
N THR A 223 21.30 -3.94 -3.26
CA THR A 223 20.59 -4.81 -2.31
C THR A 223 21.49 -5.91 -1.76
N ASP A 224 22.61 -6.20 -2.43
CA ASP A 224 23.75 -6.89 -1.86
C ASP A 224 24.99 -5.97 -1.75
N ALA A 225 25.80 -6.14 -0.70
CA ALA A 225 27.15 -5.58 -0.64
C ALA A 225 28.22 -6.63 -0.99
N GLN A 226 27.83 -7.79 -1.54
CA GLN A 226 28.65 -9.02 -1.57
C GLN A 226 28.56 -9.85 -2.87
N ALA A 227 27.54 -9.74 -3.70
CA ALA A 227 27.50 -10.39 -5.00
C ALA A 227 28.23 -9.50 -6.01
N THR A 228 29.34 -10.03 -6.48
CA THR A 228 29.85 -9.64 -7.79
C THR A 228 28.88 -10.25 -8.81
N PRO A 229 28.41 -9.53 -9.83
CA PRO A 229 27.47 -10.10 -10.80
C PRO A 229 28.11 -11.35 -11.42
N THR A 230 27.54 -12.53 -11.18
CA THR A 230 28.07 -13.80 -11.71
C THR A 230 27.56 -14.12 -13.11
N SER A 231 26.64 -13.33 -13.65
CA SER A 231 26.06 -13.49 -14.99
C SER A 231 25.86 -12.16 -15.68
N THR A 232 25.86 -12.18 -17.02
CA THR A 232 25.36 -11.10 -17.86
C THR A 232 23.83 -11.08 -17.77
N GLY A 233 23.30 -10.15 -17.00
CA GLY A 233 21.87 -9.92 -16.72
C GLY A 233 21.75 -8.69 -15.82
N LEU A 234 20.58 -8.07 -15.75
CA LEU A 234 20.38 -6.90 -14.88
C LEU A 234 20.44 -7.38 -13.42
N ASP A 235 21.35 -6.86 -12.59
CA ASP A 235 21.25 -6.96 -11.13
C ASP A 235 19.88 -6.34 -10.73
N GLN A 236 18.91 -7.18 -10.33
CA GLN A 236 17.51 -6.84 -10.00
C GLN A 236 17.10 -7.41 -8.63
N LEU A 237 16.01 -6.88 -8.06
CA LEU A 237 15.49 -7.33 -6.76
C LEU A 237 14.83 -8.71 -6.85
N THR A 238 15.21 -9.62 -5.96
CA THR A 238 14.64 -10.99 -5.97
C THR A 238 14.05 -11.40 -4.63
N THR A 239 14.58 -10.89 -3.51
CA THR A 239 14.16 -11.29 -2.16
C THR A 239 13.24 -10.26 -1.52
N LEU A 240 12.43 -10.71 -0.55
CA LEU A 240 11.56 -9.82 0.23
C LEU A 240 12.34 -8.68 0.91
N THR A 241 13.55 -8.95 1.37
CA THR A 241 14.42 -7.93 1.98
C THR A 241 14.81 -6.86 0.96
N ASP A 242 15.09 -7.26 -0.28
CA ASP A 242 15.46 -6.34 -1.37
C ASP A 242 14.33 -5.35 -1.65
N TYR A 243 13.11 -5.85 -1.88
CA TYR A 243 11.94 -5.01 -2.13
C TYR A 243 11.62 -4.11 -0.93
N ARG A 244 11.72 -4.61 0.30
CA ARG A 244 11.51 -3.83 1.53
C ARG A 244 12.50 -2.67 1.66
N ASN A 245 13.76 -2.89 1.31
CA ASN A 245 14.80 -1.87 1.35
C ASN A 245 14.64 -0.87 0.19
N ARG A 246 14.24 -1.33 -1.01
CA ARG A 246 13.95 -0.44 -2.15
C ARG A 246 12.75 0.48 -1.87
N HIS A 247 11.64 -0.05 -1.36
CA HIS A 247 10.52 0.78 -0.92
C HIS A 247 10.95 1.78 0.16
N ALA A 248 11.77 1.37 1.12
CA ALA A 248 12.31 2.27 2.13
C ALA A 248 13.16 3.39 1.51
N GLN A 249 14.02 3.09 0.53
CA GLN A 249 14.82 4.09 -0.18
C GLN A 249 13.97 5.16 -0.84
N TYR A 250 12.90 4.77 -1.53
CA TYR A 250 11.98 5.72 -2.16
C TYR A 250 11.22 6.54 -1.11
N LYS A 251 10.71 5.89 -0.06
CA LYS A 251 9.94 6.55 1.01
C LYS A 251 10.77 7.40 1.96
N LEU A 252 12.11 7.37 1.86
CA LEU A 252 12.97 8.34 2.55
C LEU A 252 12.95 9.73 1.90
N ASP A 253 12.46 9.85 0.67
CA ASP A 253 12.39 11.13 -0.02
C ASP A 253 11.39 12.09 0.69
N PRO A 254 11.83 13.30 1.10
CA PRO A 254 10.99 14.21 1.88
C PRO A 254 9.79 14.76 1.09
N ASP A 255 9.92 14.93 -0.23
CA ASP A 255 8.84 15.43 -1.09
C ASP A 255 7.77 14.35 -1.28
N LEU A 256 8.17 13.08 -1.38
CA LEU A 256 7.25 11.94 -1.37
C LEU A 256 6.53 11.79 -0.02
N GLN A 257 7.26 11.91 1.11
CA GLN A 257 6.64 11.89 2.44
C GLN A 257 5.70 13.07 2.67
N LEU A 258 5.95 14.21 2.02
CA LEU A 258 5.07 15.37 2.09
C LEU A 258 3.73 15.09 1.37
N LEU A 259 3.78 14.52 0.17
CA LEU A 259 2.58 14.15 -0.59
C LEU A 259 1.74 13.08 0.14
N HIS A 260 2.37 12.03 0.65
CA HIS A 260 1.68 10.99 1.44
C HIS A 260 0.98 11.56 2.68
N ALA A 261 1.55 12.61 3.29
CA ALA A 261 0.97 13.25 4.46
C ALA A 261 -0.11 14.29 4.11
N SER A 262 -0.25 14.75 2.86
CA SER A 262 -1.16 15.86 2.50
C SER A 262 -2.59 15.40 2.17
N SER A 263 -2.73 14.22 1.58
CA SER A 263 -4.01 13.67 1.13
C SER A 263 -3.95 12.14 0.94
N ALA A 264 -5.12 11.51 0.88
CA ALA A 264 -5.22 10.06 0.73
C ALA A 264 -4.75 9.60 -0.66
N MET A 265 -3.99 8.51 -0.69
CA MET A 265 -3.53 7.85 -1.91
C MET A 265 -4.50 6.73 -2.33
N ILE A 266 -4.71 6.59 -3.65
CA ILE A 266 -5.31 5.42 -4.28
C ILE A 266 -4.22 4.82 -5.18
N CYS A 267 -3.75 3.63 -4.87
CA CYS A 267 -2.62 3.03 -5.58
C CYS A 267 -3.01 1.80 -6.39
N VAL A 268 -2.32 1.62 -7.50
CA VAL A 268 -2.15 0.35 -8.22
C VAL A 268 -0.69 0.22 -8.65
N TRP A 269 -0.21 -1.00 -8.87
CA TRP A 269 1.12 -1.27 -9.43
C TRP A 269 1.08 -1.29 -10.95
N ASP A 270 2.27 -1.24 -11.56
CA ASP A 270 2.53 -1.69 -12.91
C ASP A 270 3.63 -2.78 -12.85
N ASP A 271 4.58 -2.82 -13.79
CA ASP A 271 5.58 -3.88 -13.86
C ASP A 271 6.74 -3.70 -12.87
N HIS A 272 7.29 -2.49 -12.76
CA HIS A 272 8.51 -2.24 -11.99
C HIS A 272 8.37 -2.37 -10.46
N GLU A 273 7.14 -2.54 -9.96
CA GLU A 273 6.92 -3.04 -8.60
C GLU A 273 7.45 -4.47 -8.37
N VAL A 274 7.61 -5.26 -9.44
CA VAL A 274 8.17 -6.61 -9.45
C VAL A 274 9.40 -6.65 -10.34
N GLU A 275 9.20 -6.57 -11.63
CA GLU A 275 10.22 -6.68 -12.67
C GLU A 275 9.64 -6.08 -13.94
N ASN A 276 10.46 -5.34 -14.68
CA ASN A 276 10.09 -4.78 -15.97
C ASN A 276 9.24 -5.74 -16.80
N ASN A 277 8.23 -5.25 -17.51
CA ASN A 277 7.40 -5.99 -18.46
C ASN A 277 6.72 -7.30 -18.01
N TYR A 278 6.76 -7.74 -16.75
CA TYR A 278 6.20 -9.06 -16.41
C TYR A 278 4.73 -9.25 -16.84
N ALA A 279 4.36 -10.51 -17.12
CA ALA A 279 3.02 -10.90 -17.55
C ALA A 279 2.53 -12.14 -16.80
N THR A 280 1.60 -11.96 -15.87
CA THR A 280 1.15 -13.03 -14.97
C THR A 280 2.35 -13.67 -14.26
N ASP A 281 2.77 -14.87 -14.67
CA ASP A 281 3.83 -15.68 -14.09
C ASP A 281 5.07 -15.79 -14.99
N ILE A 282 5.20 -14.88 -15.95
CA ILE A 282 6.29 -14.78 -16.93
C ILE A 282 7.12 -13.52 -16.65
N ASP A 283 8.44 -13.68 -16.57
CA ASP A 283 9.45 -12.62 -16.41
C ASP A 283 9.80 -11.95 -17.76
N ASP A 284 10.58 -10.86 -17.74
CA ASP A 284 11.06 -10.15 -18.95
C ASP A 284 12.36 -10.74 -19.54
N ALA A 285 12.84 -11.86 -18.99
CA ALA A 285 14.11 -12.44 -19.39
C ALA A 285 14.14 -12.87 -20.86
N GLU A 286 15.17 -12.40 -21.58
CA GLU A 286 15.63 -13.05 -22.80
C GLU A 286 16.24 -14.42 -22.44
N THR A 287 15.92 -15.42 -23.26
CA THR A 287 16.16 -16.86 -23.04
C THR A 287 17.49 -17.27 -22.36
N PRO A 288 17.48 -18.29 -21.47
CA PRO A 288 16.31 -19.06 -21.04
C PRO A 288 15.50 -18.33 -19.97
N PHE A 289 14.16 -18.42 -20.08
CA PHE A 289 13.23 -17.89 -19.09
C PHE A 289 13.48 -18.45 -17.69
N THR A 290 13.27 -17.62 -16.67
CA THR A 290 13.16 -18.10 -15.29
C THR A 290 11.96 -19.03 -15.19
N PRO A 291 12.08 -20.20 -14.53
CA PRO A 291 10.93 -21.06 -14.27
C PRO A 291 9.81 -20.29 -13.54
N ALA A 292 8.56 -20.44 -13.98
CA ALA A 292 7.42 -19.69 -13.45
C ALA A 292 7.26 -19.81 -11.92
N ASP A 293 7.60 -20.96 -11.33
CA ASP A 293 7.57 -21.16 -9.88
C ASP A 293 8.59 -20.30 -9.14
N GLN A 294 9.75 -20.04 -9.74
CA GLN A 294 10.76 -19.14 -9.19
C GLN A 294 10.34 -17.67 -9.33
N PHE A 295 9.83 -17.26 -10.49
CA PHE A 295 9.32 -15.90 -10.68
C PHE A 295 8.14 -15.59 -9.73
N LEU A 296 7.26 -16.56 -9.49
CA LEU A 296 6.16 -16.40 -8.52
C LEU A 296 6.64 -16.22 -7.06
N LEU A 297 7.85 -16.67 -6.70
CA LEU A 297 8.46 -16.36 -5.40
C LEU A 297 8.93 -14.90 -5.34
N GLN A 298 9.52 -14.38 -6.41
CA GLN A 298 9.87 -12.96 -6.53
C GLN A 298 8.62 -12.08 -6.51
N ARG A 299 7.58 -12.41 -7.29
CA ARG A 299 6.29 -11.72 -7.26
C ARG A 299 5.67 -11.72 -5.87
N ALA A 300 5.76 -12.84 -5.14
CA ALA A 300 5.30 -12.91 -3.75
C ALA A 300 6.08 -11.95 -2.83
N ALA A 301 7.41 -11.88 -2.97
CA ALA A 301 8.24 -10.95 -2.22
C ALA A 301 7.89 -9.49 -2.52
N ALA A 302 7.73 -9.16 -3.81
CA ALA A 302 7.36 -7.83 -4.29
C ALA A 302 5.99 -7.39 -3.76
N TYR A 303 4.96 -8.22 -3.95
CA TYR A 303 3.58 -7.91 -3.53
C TYR A 303 3.45 -7.78 -2.02
N GLN A 304 4.15 -8.62 -1.25
CA GLN A 304 4.21 -8.46 0.19
C GLN A 304 4.83 -7.10 0.57
N ALA A 305 5.99 -6.76 0.00
CA ALA A 305 6.64 -5.48 0.27
C ALA A 305 5.77 -4.28 -0.18
N TYR A 306 5.02 -4.41 -1.28
CA TYR A 306 4.07 -3.41 -1.74
C TYR A 306 2.95 -3.18 -0.71
N TYR A 307 2.30 -4.25 -0.23
CA TYR A 307 1.30 -4.14 0.85
C TYR A 307 1.88 -3.47 2.10
N GLU A 308 3.07 -3.88 2.52
CA GLU A 308 3.75 -3.33 3.71
C GLU A 308 4.04 -1.83 3.59
N ASN A 309 4.14 -1.28 2.37
CA ASN A 309 4.56 0.10 2.12
C ASN A 309 3.48 1.00 1.49
N MET A 310 2.29 0.47 1.23
CA MET A 310 1.15 1.21 0.67
C MET A 310 -0.02 1.32 1.66
N PRO A 311 -0.77 2.45 1.66
CA PRO A 311 -1.91 2.65 2.54
C PRO A 311 -3.17 1.95 2.02
N MET A 312 -3.11 0.63 1.90
CA MET A 312 -4.17 -0.21 1.32
C MET A 312 -4.89 -1.08 2.36
N ARG A 313 -6.12 -1.49 2.03
CA ARG A 313 -6.94 -2.34 2.93
C ARG A 313 -6.39 -3.75 3.03
N ARG A 314 -6.56 -4.37 4.20
CA ARG A 314 -6.17 -5.78 4.42
C ARG A 314 -6.94 -6.73 3.52
N GLY A 315 -8.17 -6.38 3.16
CA GLY A 315 -9.03 -7.18 2.28
C GLY A 315 -8.49 -7.41 0.86
N TYR A 316 -7.45 -6.69 0.43
CA TYR A 316 -6.81 -6.92 -0.88
C TYR A 316 -5.75 -8.03 -0.84
N VAL A 317 -5.30 -8.42 0.35
CA VAL A 317 -4.39 -9.55 0.53
C VAL A 317 -5.20 -10.84 0.48
N ILE A 318 -4.92 -11.67 -0.52
CA ILE A 318 -5.53 -13.00 -0.62
C ILE A 318 -4.96 -13.89 0.48
N THR A 319 -5.82 -14.65 1.15
CA THR A 319 -5.43 -15.58 2.21
C THR A 319 -5.84 -17.00 1.86
N GLU A 320 -5.01 -17.95 2.26
CA GLU A 320 -5.35 -19.37 2.24
C GLU A 320 -6.47 -19.66 3.24
N SER A 321 -7.08 -20.84 3.15
CA SER A 321 -8.16 -21.27 4.06
C SER A 321 -7.76 -21.29 5.55
N ASN A 322 -6.47 -21.39 5.84
CA ASN A 322 -5.90 -21.34 7.19
C ASN A 322 -5.57 -19.90 7.67
N GLY A 323 -5.90 -18.87 6.89
CA GLY A 323 -5.65 -17.47 7.19
C GLY A 323 -4.25 -16.95 6.85
N THR A 324 -3.38 -17.79 6.29
CA THR A 324 -2.02 -17.38 5.87
C THR A 324 -2.11 -16.52 4.60
N PRO A 325 -1.46 -15.35 4.53
CA PRO A 325 -1.39 -14.57 3.30
C PRO A 325 -0.74 -15.35 2.16
N ARG A 326 -1.37 -15.30 0.98
CA ARG A 326 -0.85 -15.86 -0.27
C ARG A 326 -0.25 -14.73 -1.10
N TRP A 327 0.94 -14.30 -0.72
CA TRP A 327 1.54 -13.06 -1.24
C TRP A 327 1.76 -12.99 -2.75
N ARG A 328 1.81 -14.12 -3.46
CA ARG A 328 1.86 -14.11 -4.94
C ARG A 328 0.59 -13.58 -5.61
N ASP A 329 -0.50 -13.41 -4.87
CA ASP A 329 -1.76 -12.90 -5.40
C ASP A 329 -2.33 -11.78 -4.52
N ALA A 330 -2.83 -10.72 -5.14
CA ALA A 330 -3.70 -9.74 -4.49
C ALA A 330 -4.99 -9.55 -5.30
N GLN A 331 -5.96 -8.86 -4.69
CA GLN A 331 -7.08 -8.24 -5.40
C GLN A 331 -6.93 -6.73 -5.32
N LEU A 332 -6.07 -6.17 -6.18
CA LEU A 332 -5.78 -4.74 -6.18
C LEU A 332 -6.77 -3.94 -7.03
N TYR A 333 -7.33 -4.55 -8.08
CA TYR A 333 -8.41 -3.94 -8.86
C TYR A 333 -9.66 -3.75 -8.01
N ARG A 334 -10.31 -2.59 -8.15
CA ARG A 334 -11.42 -2.18 -7.29
C ARG A 334 -12.18 -0.98 -7.85
N ASN A 335 -13.41 -0.80 -7.40
CA ASN A 335 -14.20 0.39 -7.69
C ASN A 335 -14.32 1.28 -6.43
N LEU A 336 -14.16 2.59 -6.63
CA LEU A 336 -14.34 3.62 -5.61
C LEU A 336 -15.36 4.65 -6.12
N GLN A 337 -16.36 4.97 -5.30
CA GLN A 337 -17.41 5.93 -5.67
C GLN A 337 -17.30 7.21 -4.84
N PHE A 338 -17.38 8.34 -5.53
CA PHE A 338 -17.35 9.67 -4.94
C PHE A 338 -18.67 10.37 -5.26
N GLY A 339 -19.62 10.22 -4.34
CA GLY A 339 -20.96 10.79 -4.53
C GLY A 339 -21.71 10.15 -5.69
N ASN A 340 -22.38 10.99 -6.46
CA ASN A 340 -22.95 10.68 -7.77
C ASN A 340 -22.10 11.19 -8.94
N LEU A 341 -20.91 11.76 -8.68
CA LEU A 341 -20.10 12.45 -9.68
C LEU A 341 -19.07 11.54 -10.36
N LEU A 342 -18.34 10.74 -9.57
CA LEU A 342 -17.24 9.91 -10.07
C LEU A 342 -17.36 8.47 -9.58
N SER A 343 -17.27 7.54 -10.53
CA SER A 343 -17.01 6.12 -10.30
C SER A 343 -15.63 5.79 -10.86
N LEU A 344 -14.66 5.52 -9.97
CA LEU A 344 -13.28 5.24 -10.31
C LEU A 344 -13.03 3.74 -10.31
N ASN A 345 -12.76 3.16 -11.48
CA ASN A 345 -12.35 1.77 -11.63
C ASN A 345 -10.82 1.70 -11.68
N MET A 346 -10.21 1.24 -10.61
CA MET A 346 -8.77 0.92 -10.56
C MET A 346 -8.60 -0.48 -11.14
N LEU A 347 -7.81 -0.60 -12.20
CA LEU A 347 -7.54 -1.85 -12.90
C LEU A 347 -6.14 -2.36 -12.56
N ASP A 348 -5.99 -3.67 -12.42
CA ASP A 348 -4.70 -4.36 -12.48
C ASP A 348 -4.53 -4.95 -13.88
N THR A 349 -3.49 -4.54 -14.60
CA THR A 349 -3.20 -4.98 -15.97
C THR A 349 -1.96 -5.86 -16.04
N ARG A 350 -1.44 -6.34 -14.91
CA ARG A 350 -0.22 -7.16 -14.83
C ARG A 350 -0.46 -8.56 -14.28
N GLN A 351 -1.20 -8.68 -13.18
CA GLN A 351 -1.35 -9.97 -12.50
C GLN A 351 -2.13 -11.00 -13.35
N TYR A 352 -2.93 -10.54 -14.32
CA TYR A 352 -3.88 -11.38 -15.07
C TYR A 352 -3.70 -11.30 -16.59
N ARG A 353 -2.68 -10.59 -17.07
CA ARG A 353 -2.47 -10.41 -18.51
C ARG A 353 -1.85 -11.66 -19.15
N THR A 354 -2.23 -11.95 -20.38
CA THR A 354 -1.43 -12.83 -21.22
C THR A 354 -0.11 -12.17 -21.60
N ASP A 355 0.87 -13.00 -21.94
CA ASP A 355 2.17 -12.57 -22.44
C ASP A 355 2.05 -11.59 -23.62
N GLN A 356 3.06 -10.73 -23.73
CA GLN A 356 3.22 -9.75 -24.78
C GLN A 356 3.34 -10.48 -26.11
N VAL A 357 2.60 -10.03 -27.12
CA VAL A 357 2.97 -10.37 -28.49
C VAL A 357 4.20 -9.53 -28.81
N VAL A 358 5.37 -10.16 -28.93
CA VAL A 358 6.61 -9.48 -29.32
C VAL A 358 6.74 -9.56 -30.85
N PRO A 359 6.49 -8.49 -31.63
CA PRO A 359 7.02 -8.42 -32.98
C PRO A 359 8.54 -8.21 -32.94
N ALA A 360 9.22 -8.56 -34.04
CA ALA A 360 10.66 -8.33 -34.24
C ALA A 360 11.13 -6.95 -33.72
N PRO A 361 12.37 -6.81 -33.22
CA PRO A 361 12.81 -5.70 -32.38
C PRO A 361 12.44 -4.33 -32.96
N ILE A 362 11.66 -3.57 -32.20
CA ILE A 362 11.24 -2.21 -32.54
C ILE A 362 12.41 -1.27 -32.21
N PRO A 363 12.99 -0.54 -33.18
CA PRO A 363 14.19 0.28 -32.92
C PRO A 363 13.92 1.55 -32.09
N ASN A 364 12.67 1.92 -31.80
CA ASN A 364 12.33 3.13 -31.06
C ASN A 364 10.98 3.01 -30.34
N ILE A 365 10.95 3.36 -29.04
CA ILE A 365 9.72 3.63 -28.29
C ILE A 365 8.99 4.79 -28.99
N GLY A 366 7.84 4.50 -29.60
CA GLY A 366 7.02 5.50 -30.30
C GLY A 366 6.33 4.99 -31.56
N ASP A 367 6.68 3.80 -32.04
CA ASP A 367 6.08 3.24 -33.25
C ASP A 367 5.18 2.04 -32.91
N PHE A 368 3.87 2.27 -32.81
CA PHE A 368 2.85 1.23 -32.67
C PHE A 368 2.59 0.46 -34.00
N SER A 369 3.41 0.65 -35.03
CA SER A 369 3.16 0.10 -36.37
C SER A 369 3.66 -1.32 -36.61
N ALA A 370 4.12 -2.04 -35.58
CA ALA A 370 4.41 -3.46 -35.77
C ALA A 370 3.09 -4.21 -36.05
N ALA A 371 2.90 -4.57 -37.32
CA ALA A 371 1.76 -5.33 -37.79
C ALA A 371 1.65 -6.60 -36.95
N LEU A 372 0.62 -6.67 -36.10
CA LEU A 372 0.21 -7.92 -35.48
C LEU A 372 0.08 -8.97 -36.60
N PRO A 373 0.49 -10.24 -36.37
CA PRO A 373 0.25 -11.30 -37.34
C PRO A 373 -1.21 -11.26 -37.79
N ALA A 374 -1.47 -11.54 -39.07
CA ALA A 374 -2.83 -11.52 -39.63
C ALA A 374 -3.77 -12.37 -38.76
N GLY A 375 -4.65 -11.73 -37.99
CA GLY A 375 -5.51 -12.36 -36.99
C GLY A 375 -5.45 -11.76 -35.57
N GLY A 376 -4.41 -11.00 -35.22
CA GLY A 376 -4.25 -10.44 -33.85
C GLY A 376 -4.04 -11.52 -32.77
N ASN A 377 -4.19 -11.15 -31.49
CA ASN A 377 -4.27 -12.09 -30.36
C ASN A 377 -5.69 -12.06 -29.75
N PRO A 378 -6.72 -12.59 -30.44
CA PRO A 378 -8.12 -12.50 -30.01
C PRO A 378 -8.43 -13.33 -28.75
N THR A 379 -7.52 -14.22 -28.35
CA THR A 379 -7.61 -15.03 -27.14
C THR A 379 -6.85 -14.45 -25.95
N GLY A 380 -6.05 -13.40 -26.17
CA GLY A 380 -5.32 -12.71 -25.11
C GLY A 380 -6.23 -11.89 -24.21
N THR A 381 -5.76 -11.59 -23.00
CA THR A 381 -6.45 -10.69 -22.07
C THR A 381 -5.43 -9.82 -21.35
N LEU A 382 -5.85 -8.62 -20.93
CA LEU A 382 -5.09 -7.78 -20.00
C LEU A 382 -5.64 -7.87 -18.57
N LEU A 383 -6.95 -8.08 -18.42
CA LEU A 383 -7.65 -7.98 -17.14
C LEU A 383 -7.98 -9.36 -16.54
N GLY A 384 -7.79 -10.45 -17.30
CA GLY A 384 -8.42 -11.72 -16.97
C GLY A 384 -9.91 -11.72 -17.33
N GLN A 385 -10.65 -12.72 -16.86
CA GLN A 385 -12.09 -12.87 -17.12
C GLN A 385 -12.97 -12.23 -16.03
N THR A 386 -12.47 -12.14 -14.80
CA THR A 386 -13.26 -11.76 -13.61
C THR A 386 -13.29 -10.26 -13.36
N GLN A 387 -12.19 -9.57 -13.61
CA GLN A 387 -12.08 -8.12 -13.53
C GLN A 387 -12.73 -7.49 -14.76
#